data_AF-A0AAN0LUB8-F1
#
_entry.id   AF-A0AAN0LUB8-F1
#
_cell.length_a   1.000
_cell.length_b   1.000
_cell.length_c   1.000
_cell.angle_alpha   90.00
_cell.angle_beta   90.00
_cell.angle_gamma   90.00
#
_symmetry.space_group_name_H-M   'P 1'
#
loop_
_entity.id
_entity.type
_entity.pdbx_description
1 polymer ?
#
loop_
_entity_poly.entity_id
_entity_poly.type
_entity_poly.pdbx_seq_one_letter_code
_entity_poly.pdbx_strand_id
1 'polypeptide(L)'
;MSDSSIKKYRVIEDGSVITEDNLDICEDFTGLFDVTKSGKKPNFVGFIIKKNEIIVSFPKKYGVLDSSILDVKLLAKLMFKSVSKNIYDSNVEGAQNNFPIIAYLNVCEYYIQNGLYIKKIKEYFYGYNGRINWDRTIRSSSNIIVDDTLILFPFVVEGKNSVEVLITECMKEVLSLGFERFGSIFEVGVPFAWVISKHAHR
;
A
#
# COMPACT_ATOMS: atom_id res chain seq x y z
N MET A 1 -3.98 -18.90 -10.53
CA MET A 1 -5.39 -19.18 -10.20
C MET A 1 -5.45 -19.61 -8.76
N SER A 2 -5.61 -18.65 -7.84
CA SER A 2 -5.84 -18.94 -6.43
C SER A 2 -7.33 -18.81 -6.17
N ASP A 3 -7.89 -19.91 -5.69
CA ASP A 3 -9.24 -20.06 -5.16
C ASP A 3 -9.67 -18.81 -4.38
N SER A 4 -10.64 -18.05 -4.91
CA SER A 4 -11.23 -16.94 -4.17
C SER A 4 -12.14 -17.54 -3.11
N SER A 5 -11.58 -17.90 -1.96
CA SER A 5 -12.36 -18.26 -0.79
C SER A 5 -13.36 -17.13 -0.55
N ILE A 6 -14.65 -17.44 -0.69
CA ILE A 6 -15.73 -16.49 -0.46
C ILE A 6 -15.58 -16.01 0.98
N LYS A 7 -15.20 -14.74 1.17
CA LYS A 7 -15.11 -14.16 2.52
C LYS A 7 -16.52 -14.14 3.12
N LYS A 8 -16.66 -14.69 4.32
CA LYS A 8 -17.93 -14.66 5.05
C LYS A 8 -18.19 -13.22 5.49
N TYR A 9 -19.42 -12.73 5.33
CA TYR A 9 -19.85 -11.45 5.86
C TYR A 9 -20.61 -11.68 7.16
N ARG A 10 -20.26 -10.93 8.22
CA ARG A 10 -21.09 -10.77 9.42
C ARG A 10 -21.51 -9.32 9.51
N VAL A 11 -22.78 -9.09 9.83
CA VAL A 11 -23.32 -7.74 9.92
C VAL A 11 -23.71 -7.45 11.35
N ILE A 12 -23.28 -6.29 11.83
CA ILE A 12 -23.60 -5.74 13.14
C ILE A 12 -24.09 -4.30 12.96
N GLU A 13 -24.63 -3.73 14.03
CA GLU A 13 -25.12 -2.35 14.05
C GLU A 13 -24.45 -1.58 15.18
N ASP A 14 -23.98 -0.37 14.86
CA ASP A 14 -23.45 0.57 15.84
C ASP A 14 -24.46 0.78 17.00
N GLY A 15 -23.99 0.65 18.24
CA GLY A 15 -24.79 0.83 19.46
C GLY A 15 -25.76 -0.30 19.82
N SER A 16 -25.90 -1.33 18.99
CA SER A 16 -26.70 -2.52 19.27
C SER A 16 -25.92 -3.54 20.10
N VAL A 17 -26.59 -4.29 20.97
CA VAL A 17 -25.93 -5.32 21.79
C VAL A 17 -25.48 -6.46 20.89
N ILE A 18 -24.23 -6.86 21.03
CA ILE A 18 -23.66 -8.00 20.30
C ILE A 18 -24.32 -9.30 20.75
N THR A 19 -24.73 -10.10 19.78
CA THR A 19 -25.27 -11.45 19.98
C THR A 19 -24.17 -12.44 20.34
N GLU A 20 -24.53 -13.58 20.94
CA GLU A 20 -23.58 -14.66 21.29
C GLU A 20 -22.71 -15.09 20.10
N ASP A 21 -23.30 -15.16 18.90
CA ASP A 21 -22.61 -15.52 17.65
C ASP A 21 -21.53 -14.54 17.18
N ASN A 22 -21.40 -13.37 17.83
CA ASN A 22 -20.50 -12.29 17.45
C ASN A 22 -19.56 -11.86 18.60
N LEU A 23 -19.55 -12.59 19.73
CA LEU A 23 -18.69 -12.25 20.87
C LEU A 23 -17.20 -12.39 20.56
N ASP A 24 -16.82 -13.32 19.68
CA ASP A 24 -15.44 -13.55 19.22
C ASP A 24 -14.82 -12.30 18.57
N ILE A 25 -15.64 -11.44 17.98
CA ILE A 25 -15.21 -10.19 17.36
C ILE A 25 -14.63 -9.22 18.40
N CYS A 26 -15.18 -9.24 19.62
CA CYS A 26 -14.87 -8.26 20.65
C CYS A 26 -13.49 -8.49 21.30
N GLU A 27 -12.97 -9.70 21.22
CA GLU A 27 -11.69 -10.07 21.83
C GLU A 27 -10.51 -9.48 21.03
N ASP A 28 -10.63 -9.48 19.70
CA ASP A 28 -9.58 -9.01 18.80
C ASP A 28 -9.52 -7.46 18.69
N PHE A 29 -10.62 -6.75 19.01
CA PHE A 29 -10.76 -5.31 18.77
C PHE A 29 -11.38 -4.55 19.95
N THR A 30 -10.77 -4.64 21.13
CA THR A 30 -11.31 -4.07 22.38
C THR A 30 -11.65 -2.58 22.33
N GLY A 31 -10.93 -1.77 21.53
CA GLY A 31 -11.20 -0.34 21.35
C GLY A 31 -12.44 0.00 20.51
N LEU A 32 -13.03 -0.98 19.81
CA LEU A 32 -14.19 -0.80 18.94
C LEU A 32 -15.52 -1.17 19.61
N PHE A 33 -15.48 -1.56 20.90
CA PHE A 33 -16.66 -2.02 21.61
C PHE A 33 -16.75 -1.40 23.01
N ASP A 34 -17.88 -0.74 23.28
CA ASP A 34 -18.21 -0.24 24.60
C ASP A 34 -18.77 -1.38 25.47
N VAL A 35 -18.27 -1.50 26.69
CA VAL A 35 -18.79 -2.45 27.68
C VAL A 35 -19.89 -1.78 28.48
N THR A 36 -21.12 -2.29 28.37
CA THR A 36 -22.29 -1.76 29.08
C THR A 36 -22.92 -2.81 29.99
N LYS A 37 -23.83 -2.39 30.89
CA LYS A 37 -24.62 -3.31 31.72
C LYS A 37 -25.43 -4.31 30.90
N SER A 38 -25.86 -3.91 29.70
CA SER A 38 -26.64 -4.74 28.78
C SER A 38 -25.80 -5.66 27.88
N GLY A 39 -24.47 -5.60 27.97
CA GLY A 39 -23.54 -6.33 27.09
C GLY A 39 -22.59 -5.40 26.33
N LYS A 40 -21.82 -5.97 25.39
CA LYS A 40 -20.88 -5.23 24.55
C LYS A 40 -21.61 -4.62 23.35
N LYS A 41 -21.26 -3.39 22.98
CA LYS A 41 -21.87 -2.64 21.87
C LYS A 41 -20.80 -2.07 20.94
N PRO A 42 -20.91 -2.22 19.61
CA PRO A 42 -19.99 -1.56 18.68
C PRO A 42 -20.11 -0.04 18.84
N ASN A 43 -18.99 0.68 18.80
CA ASN A 43 -18.95 2.14 18.86
C ASN A 43 -18.42 2.78 17.55
N PHE A 44 -18.47 2.01 16.45
CA PHE A 44 -17.93 2.40 15.15
C PHE A 44 -18.90 2.07 14.02
N VAL A 45 -18.75 2.78 12.90
CA VAL A 45 -19.36 2.48 11.60
C VAL A 45 -18.24 2.20 10.61
N GLY A 46 -18.33 1.09 9.88
CA GLY A 46 -17.30 0.71 8.91
C GLY A 46 -17.05 -0.79 8.88
N PHE A 47 -15.78 -1.17 8.65
CA PHE A 47 -15.39 -2.53 8.32
C PHE A 47 -14.26 -3.02 9.22
N ILE A 48 -14.38 -4.26 9.68
CA ILE A 48 -13.25 -5.03 10.23
C ILE A 48 -12.95 -6.14 9.22
N ILE A 49 -11.74 -6.15 8.68
CA ILE A 49 -11.31 -7.12 7.67
C ILE A 49 -10.37 -8.12 8.33
N LYS A 50 -10.85 -9.36 8.49
CA LYS A 50 -10.05 -10.51 8.88
C LYS A 50 -9.64 -11.30 7.62
N LYS A 51 -8.77 -12.29 7.79
CA LYS A 51 -8.26 -13.12 6.68
C LYS A 51 -9.40 -13.78 5.87
N ASN A 52 -10.38 -14.38 6.56
CA ASN A 52 -11.45 -15.15 5.95
C ASN A 52 -12.85 -14.53 6.14
N GLU A 53 -12.92 -13.33 6.73
CA GLU A 53 -14.17 -12.75 7.17
C GLU A 53 -14.15 -11.23 7.12
N ILE A 54 -15.29 -10.62 6.80
CA ILE A 54 -15.51 -9.18 6.88
C ILE A 54 -16.69 -8.93 7.82
N ILE A 55 -16.46 -8.11 8.84
CA ILE A 55 -17.52 -7.64 9.73
C ILE A 55 -17.88 -6.23 9.30
N VAL A 56 -19.17 -6.01 9.06
CA VAL A 56 -19.71 -4.73 8.61
C VAL A 56 -20.55 -4.15 9.74
N SER A 57 -20.14 -2.99 10.27
CA SER A 57 -20.92 -2.25 11.26
C SER A 57 -21.69 -1.13 10.57
N PHE A 58 -23.01 -1.30 10.46
CA PHE A 58 -23.89 -0.31 9.89
C PHE A 58 -24.22 0.81 10.89
N PRO A 59 -24.59 2.01 10.39
CA PRO A 59 -25.10 3.08 11.24
C PRO A 59 -26.30 2.66 12.09
N LYS A 60 -26.48 3.33 13.23
CA LYS A 60 -27.64 3.18 14.10
C LYS A 60 -28.96 3.28 13.32
N LYS A 61 -29.88 2.36 13.63
CA LYS A 61 -31.25 2.29 13.09
C LYS A 61 -31.30 2.03 11.58
N TYR A 62 -30.25 1.44 11.00
CA TYR A 62 -30.23 1.10 9.58
C TYR A 62 -31.17 -0.08 9.27
N GLY A 63 -31.35 -1.01 10.21
CA GLY A 63 -32.18 -2.21 10.01
C GLY A 63 -31.40 -3.35 9.34
N VAL A 64 -30.45 -3.92 10.09
CA VAL A 64 -29.46 -4.90 9.60
C VAL A 64 -30.06 -6.21 9.03
N LEU A 65 -31.28 -6.57 9.42
CA LEU A 65 -31.89 -7.87 9.10
C LEU A 65 -32.06 -8.14 7.58
N ASP A 66 -32.13 -7.09 6.76
CA ASP A 66 -32.28 -7.18 5.29
C ASP A 66 -31.06 -6.63 4.53
N SER A 67 -29.93 -6.43 5.22
CA SER A 67 -28.76 -5.80 4.60
C SER A 67 -28.18 -6.65 3.46
N SER A 68 -28.18 -6.08 2.26
CA SER A 68 -27.70 -6.72 1.04
C SER A 68 -26.22 -6.41 0.80
N ILE A 69 -25.58 -7.16 -0.09
CA ILE A 69 -24.22 -6.82 -0.58
C ILE A 69 -24.17 -5.42 -1.20
N LEU A 70 -25.29 -4.91 -1.73
CA LEU A 70 -25.40 -3.57 -2.28
C LEU A 70 -25.24 -2.51 -1.18
N ASP A 71 -25.79 -2.77 0.00
CA ASP A 71 -25.73 -1.86 1.15
C ASP A 71 -24.31 -1.79 1.73
N VAL A 72 -23.62 -2.94 1.77
CA VAL A 72 -22.20 -3.02 2.13
C VAL A 72 -21.35 -2.17 1.16
N LYS A 73 -21.58 -2.30 -0.15
CA LYS A 73 -20.90 -1.51 -1.18
C LYS A 73 -21.24 -0.02 -1.06
N LEU A 74 -22.49 0.33 -0.77
CA LEU A 74 -22.92 1.72 -0.59
C LEU A 74 -22.23 2.34 0.63
N LEU A 75 -22.18 1.63 1.75
CA LEU A 75 -21.47 2.07 2.95
C LEU A 75 -19.99 2.33 2.65
N ALA A 76 -19.32 1.40 1.96
CA ALA A 76 -17.92 1.56 1.57
C ALA A 76 -17.72 2.81 0.72
N LYS A 77 -18.56 3.02 -0.30
CA LYS A 77 -18.52 4.19 -1.17
C LYS A 77 -18.69 5.50 -0.40
N LEU A 78 -19.62 5.54 0.57
CA LEU A 78 -19.82 6.72 1.43
C LEU A 78 -18.60 6.99 2.31
N MET A 79 -18.01 5.95 2.90
CA MET A 79 -16.79 6.05 3.70
C MET A 79 -15.60 6.55 2.88
N PHE A 80 -15.41 6.06 1.65
CA PHE A 80 -14.33 6.58 0.78
C PHE A 80 -14.54 8.04 0.41
N LYS A 81 -15.79 8.42 0.13
CA LYS A 81 -16.13 9.81 -0.19
C LYS A 81 -15.88 10.74 0.99
N SER A 82 -16.19 10.33 2.22
CA SER A 82 -15.92 11.15 3.41
C SER A 82 -14.42 11.28 3.68
N VAL A 83 -13.67 10.18 3.58
CA VAL A 83 -12.21 10.16 3.75
C VAL A 83 -11.53 11.06 2.72
N SER A 84 -11.98 11.03 1.46
CA SER A 84 -11.43 11.87 0.38
C SER A 84 -11.67 13.39 0.56
N LYS A 85 -12.67 13.79 1.37
CA LYS A 85 -12.93 15.21 1.65
C LYS A 85 -12.08 15.76 2.80
N ASN A 86 -11.64 14.90 3.70
CA ASN A 86 -10.89 15.27 4.91
C ASN A 86 -9.37 15.10 4.76
N ILE A 87 -8.86 15.01 3.51
CA ILE A 87 -7.44 14.78 3.17
C ILE A 87 -6.48 15.80 3.82
N TYR A 88 -6.98 16.97 4.25
CA TYR A 88 -6.17 18.05 4.83
C TYR A 88 -6.05 18.02 6.37
N ASP A 89 -6.76 17.14 7.08
CA ASP A 89 -6.67 17.06 8.54
C ASP A 89 -5.95 15.77 8.95
N SER A 90 -4.63 15.77 8.75
CA SER A 90 -3.73 14.63 8.91
C SER A 90 -3.43 14.23 10.36
N ASN A 91 -4.28 14.64 11.32
CA ASN A 91 -4.12 14.33 12.73
C ASN A 91 -5.30 13.52 13.26
N VAL A 92 -5.70 12.46 12.57
CA VAL A 92 -6.46 11.38 13.23
C VAL A 92 -5.47 10.56 14.06
N GLU A 93 -4.92 11.19 15.11
CA GLU A 93 -4.29 10.50 16.22
C GLU A 93 -5.37 9.62 16.86
N GLY A 94 -5.34 8.32 16.58
CA GLY A 94 -6.32 7.43 17.21
C GLY A 94 -6.42 6.01 16.68
N ALA A 95 -5.82 5.65 15.54
CA ALA A 95 -5.99 4.30 15.03
C ALA A 95 -4.69 3.68 14.53
N GLN A 96 -3.86 3.23 15.46
CA GLN A 96 -2.73 2.33 15.16
C GLN A 96 -3.17 1.06 14.40
N ASN A 97 -4.48 0.73 14.41
CA ASN A 97 -5.05 -0.45 13.75
C ASN A 97 -5.86 -0.14 12.47
N ASN A 98 -5.92 1.11 11.99
CA ASN A 98 -6.65 1.42 10.75
C ASN A 98 -5.78 1.18 9.51
N PHE A 99 -6.38 0.57 8.49
CA PHE A 99 -5.74 0.45 7.18
C PHE A 99 -5.55 1.85 6.57
N PRO A 100 -4.33 2.22 6.10
CA PRO A 100 -4.03 3.56 5.60
C PRO A 100 -4.57 3.75 4.17
N ILE A 101 -5.88 3.80 4.04
CA ILE A 101 -6.58 3.78 2.75
C ILE A 101 -6.16 4.93 1.82
N ILE A 102 -5.97 6.14 2.37
CA ILE A 102 -5.54 7.30 1.58
C ILE A 102 -4.15 7.04 0.99
N ALA A 103 -3.21 6.54 1.79
CA ALA A 103 -1.87 6.25 1.32
C ALA A 103 -1.87 5.15 0.24
N TYR A 104 -2.69 4.09 0.43
CA TYR A 104 -2.87 3.05 -0.58
C TYR A 104 -3.42 3.61 -1.90
N LEU A 105 -4.46 4.45 -1.85
CA LEU A 105 -5.05 5.06 -3.04
C LEU A 105 -4.08 6.03 -3.73
N ASN A 106 -3.28 6.79 -2.97
CA ASN A 106 -2.24 7.66 -3.54
C ASN A 106 -1.16 6.86 -4.28
N VAL A 107 -0.76 5.69 -3.75
CA VAL A 107 0.18 4.80 -4.45
C VAL A 107 -0.45 4.23 -5.73
N CYS A 108 -1.73 3.85 -5.68
CA CYS A 108 -2.47 3.41 -6.87
C CYS A 108 -2.53 4.52 -7.94
N GLU A 109 -2.87 5.74 -7.54
CA GLU A 109 -2.94 6.88 -8.46
C GLU A 109 -1.57 7.18 -9.10
N TYR A 110 -0.51 7.21 -8.29
CA TYR A 110 0.84 7.37 -8.80
C TYR A 110 1.21 6.28 -9.82
N TYR A 111 0.89 5.02 -9.52
CA TYR A 111 1.14 3.89 -10.44
C TYR A 111 0.40 4.04 -11.77
N ILE A 112 -0.88 4.42 -11.72
CA ILE A 112 -1.69 4.63 -12.93
C ILE A 112 -1.07 5.72 -13.81
N GLN A 113 -0.57 6.80 -13.20
CA GLN A 113 -0.02 7.94 -13.92
C GLN A 113 1.42 7.71 -14.42
N ASN A 114 2.25 6.99 -13.67
CA ASN A 114 3.71 6.97 -13.87
C ASN A 114 4.31 5.56 -14.04
N GLY A 115 3.54 4.50 -13.81
CA GLY A 115 4.09 3.15 -13.64
C GLY A 115 4.82 2.98 -12.30
N LEU A 116 5.68 1.96 -12.21
CA LEU A 116 6.49 1.75 -11.01
C LEU A 116 7.49 2.89 -10.81
N TYR A 117 7.72 3.26 -9.55
CA TYR A 117 8.79 4.19 -9.22
C TYR A 117 10.15 3.61 -9.65
N ILE A 118 10.93 4.36 -10.42
CA ILE A 118 12.28 3.97 -10.84
C ILE A 118 13.26 5.10 -10.53
N LYS A 119 14.35 4.79 -9.83
CA LYS A 119 15.36 5.79 -9.49
C LYS A 119 16.37 5.92 -10.62
N LYS A 120 16.55 7.14 -11.13
CA LYS A 120 17.65 7.46 -12.06
C LYS A 120 18.91 7.76 -11.26
N ILE A 121 19.93 6.93 -11.41
CA ILE A 121 21.24 7.12 -10.79
C ILE A 121 22.29 7.47 -11.85
N LYS A 122 23.33 8.19 -11.42
CA LYS A 122 24.53 8.40 -12.23
C LYS A 122 25.49 7.28 -11.94
N GLU A 123 25.99 6.66 -13.00
CA GLU A 123 27.04 5.65 -12.92
C GLU A 123 28.29 6.16 -13.62
N TYR A 124 29.44 5.71 -13.13
CA TYR A 124 30.73 6.02 -13.71
C TYR A 124 31.45 4.73 -14.05
N PHE A 125 31.88 4.59 -15.30
CA PHE A 125 32.58 3.41 -15.77
C PHE A 125 33.71 3.82 -16.72
N TYR A 126 34.69 2.95 -16.87
CA TYR A 126 35.76 3.16 -17.84
C TYR A 126 35.24 2.87 -19.26
N GLY A 127 35.50 3.79 -20.19
CA GLY A 127 35.05 3.61 -21.56
C GLY A 127 35.36 4.81 -22.45
N TYR A 128 35.02 4.68 -23.73
CA TYR A 128 35.32 5.70 -24.75
C TYR A 128 34.06 6.31 -25.37
N ASN A 129 32.89 5.83 -24.98
CA ASN A 129 31.60 6.24 -25.54
C ASN A 129 30.73 6.87 -24.46
N GLY A 130 30.29 8.10 -24.68
CA GLY A 130 29.44 8.86 -23.77
C GLY A 130 30.10 10.13 -23.26
N ARG A 131 29.49 10.75 -22.25
CA ARG A 131 30.01 11.99 -21.67
C ARG A 131 31.21 11.67 -20.76
N ILE A 132 32.40 12.09 -21.16
CA ILE A 132 33.61 11.96 -20.32
C ILE A 132 33.48 12.86 -19.09
N ASN A 133 33.77 12.30 -17.91
CA ASN A 133 33.96 13.04 -16.67
C ASN A 133 35.46 13.39 -16.54
N TRP A 134 35.83 14.58 -16.98
CA TRP A 134 37.22 15.03 -16.99
C TRP A 134 37.84 15.13 -15.60
N ASP A 135 37.11 15.63 -14.59
CA ASP A 135 37.63 15.73 -13.22
C ASP A 135 38.01 14.35 -12.66
N ARG A 136 37.16 13.33 -12.84
CA ARG A 136 37.50 11.95 -12.45
C ARG A 136 38.63 11.39 -13.29
N THR A 137 38.57 11.57 -14.61
CA THR A 137 39.60 11.08 -15.55
C THR A 137 40.99 11.60 -15.17
N ILE A 138 41.14 12.90 -14.94
CA ILE A 138 42.42 13.52 -14.55
C ILE A 138 42.93 12.96 -13.21
N ARG A 139 42.02 12.63 -12.27
CA ARG A 139 42.40 12.15 -10.92
C ARG A 139 42.70 10.65 -10.86
N SER A 140 42.05 9.83 -11.70
CA SER A 140 42.09 8.37 -11.57
C SER A 140 42.76 7.64 -12.74
N SER A 141 42.90 8.27 -13.90
CA SER A 141 43.49 7.64 -15.08
C SER A 141 45.02 7.62 -15.00
N SER A 142 45.64 6.67 -15.69
CA SER A 142 47.08 6.64 -15.83
C SER A 142 47.55 7.72 -16.81
N ASN A 143 48.71 8.30 -16.51
CA ASN A 143 49.38 9.28 -17.35
C ASN A 143 50.37 8.55 -18.25
N ILE A 144 50.17 8.61 -19.56
CA ILE A 144 51.08 8.05 -20.56
C ILE A 144 51.66 9.22 -21.35
N ILE A 145 52.99 9.29 -21.48
CA ILE A 145 53.66 10.31 -22.31
C ILE A 145 54.10 9.65 -23.61
N VAL A 146 53.63 10.18 -24.74
CA VAL A 146 54.00 9.74 -26.09
C VAL A 146 54.33 10.98 -26.91
N ASP A 147 55.54 11.07 -27.46
CA ASP A 147 56.02 12.21 -28.26
C ASP A 147 55.68 13.58 -27.61
N ASP A 148 56.10 13.76 -26.35
CA ASP A 148 55.83 14.94 -25.51
C ASP A 148 54.33 15.26 -25.27
N THR A 149 53.42 14.34 -25.61
CA THR A 149 51.98 14.48 -25.38
C THR A 149 51.53 13.64 -24.19
N LEU A 150 50.80 14.28 -23.26
CA LEU A 150 50.15 13.58 -22.15
C LEU A 150 48.82 12.97 -22.60
N ILE A 151 48.71 11.65 -22.44
CA ILE A 151 47.51 10.87 -22.68
C ILE A 151 47.00 10.34 -21.34
N LEU A 152 45.75 10.66 -21.00
CA LEU A 152 45.06 10.13 -19.82
C LEU A 152 44.26 8.90 -20.22
N PHE A 153 44.56 7.74 -19.64
CA PHE A 153 43.87 6.51 -20.01
C PHE A 153 43.77 5.50 -18.85
N PRO A 154 42.65 4.76 -18.71
CA PRO A 154 41.39 4.86 -19.47
C PRO A 154 40.54 6.07 -19.06
N PHE A 155 39.64 6.55 -19.93
CA PHE A 155 38.71 7.63 -19.58
C PHE A 155 37.59 7.15 -18.66
N VAL A 156 37.12 8.03 -17.77
CA VAL A 156 35.92 7.80 -16.95
C VAL A 156 34.73 8.46 -17.62
N VAL A 157 33.69 7.67 -17.93
CA VAL A 157 32.46 8.13 -18.59
C VAL A 157 31.31 8.18 -17.58
N GLU A 158 30.46 9.20 -17.70
CA GLU A 158 29.19 9.34 -16.97
C GLU A 158 28.02 8.70 -17.76
N GLY A 159 27.38 7.70 -17.15
CA GLY A 159 26.14 7.09 -17.61
C GLY A 159 24.96 7.43 -16.69
N LYS A 160 23.75 7.22 -17.20
CA LYS A 160 22.52 7.22 -16.40
C LYS A 160 21.94 5.82 -16.42
N ASN A 161 21.71 5.27 -15.24
CA ASN A 161 21.05 3.99 -15.09
C ASN A 161 19.72 4.18 -14.35
N SER A 162 18.74 3.35 -14.68
CA SER A 162 17.42 3.35 -14.07
C SER A 162 17.30 2.07 -13.26
N VAL A 163 17.23 2.23 -11.93
CA VAL A 163 17.27 1.09 -11.01
C VAL A 163 16.03 1.07 -10.13
N GLU A 164 15.54 -0.13 -9.87
CA GLU A 164 14.58 -0.35 -8.80
C GLU A 164 15.28 -0.17 -7.45
N VAL A 165 14.59 0.45 -6.51
CA VAL A 165 15.11 0.70 -5.16
C VAL A 165 14.08 0.23 -4.14
N LEU A 166 14.41 0.29 -2.85
CA LEU A 166 13.50 -0.08 -1.77
C LEU A 166 12.09 0.52 -1.93
N ILE A 167 11.99 1.79 -2.34
CA ILE A 167 10.69 2.45 -2.58
C ILE A 167 9.88 1.75 -3.68
N THR A 168 10.55 1.25 -4.73
CA THR A 168 9.93 0.46 -5.80
C THR A 168 9.36 -0.85 -5.25
N GLU A 169 10.12 -1.55 -4.41
CA GLU A 169 9.67 -2.79 -3.78
C GLU A 169 8.51 -2.54 -2.81
N CYS A 170 8.59 -1.49 -1.98
CA CYS A 170 7.47 -1.08 -1.14
C CYS A 170 6.21 -0.77 -1.96
N MET A 171 6.37 -0.10 -3.11
CA MET A 171 5.26 0.20 -4.01
C MET A 171 4.63 -1.08 -4.57
N LYS A 172 5.44 -2.05 -5.02
CA LYS A 172 4.95 -3.36 -5.50
C LYS A 172 4.16 -4.09 -4.42
N GLU A 173 4.68 -4.12 -3.19
CA GLU A 173 4.00 -4.74 -2.04
C GLU A 173 2.68 -4.05 -1.69
N VAL A 174 2.67 -2.71 -1.65
CA VAL A 174 1.44 -1.93 -1.39
C VAL A 174 0.38 -2.17 -2.46
N LEU A 175 0.76 -2.19 -3.74
CA LEU A 175 -0.16 -2.48 -4.84
C LEU A 175 -0.72 -3.90 -4.75
N SER A 176 0.16 -4.89 -4.56
CA SER A 176 -0.20 -6.31 -4.50
C SER A 176 -1.07 -6.63 -3.28
N LEU A 177 -0.52 -6.46 -2.07
CA LEU A 177 -1.20 -6.79 -0.82
C LEU A 177 -2.39 -5.88 -0.56
N GLY A 178 -2.30 -4.60 -0.94
CA GLY A 178 -3.41 -3.66 -0.80
C GLY A 178 -4.59 -4.06 -1.69
N PHE A 179 -4.35 -4.46 -2.93
CA PHE A 179 -5.43 -4.96 -3.78
C PHE A 179 -6.00 -6.29 -3.27
N GLU A 180 -5.15 -7.26 -2.91
CA GLU A 180 -5.60 -8.57 -2.42
C GLU A 180 -6.45 -8.43 -1.15
N ARG A 181 -5.97 -7.66 -0.17
CA ARG A 181 -6.61 -7.57 1.15
C ARG A 181 -7.76 -6.59 1.20
N PHE A 182 -7.77 -5.57 0.35
CA PHE A 182 -8.70 -4.45 0.42
C PHE A 182 -9.35 -4.14 -0.93
N GLY A 183 -8.55 -3.86 -1.97
CA GLY A 183 -9.04 -3.37 -3.26
C GLY A 183 -10.05 -4.30 -3.94
N SER A 184 -9.82 -5.60 -3.85
CA SER A 184 -10.71 -6.64 -4.38
C SER A 184 -12.10 -6.67 -3.72
N ILE A 185 -12.18 -6.35 -2.43
CA ILE A 185 -13.42 -6.38 -1.63
C ILE A 185 -14.31 -5.20 -1.97
N PHE A 186 -13.70 -4.04 -2.18
CA PHE A 186 -14.40 -2.77 -2.36
C PHE A 186 -14.38 -2.24 -3.78
N GLU A 187 -13.81 -3.00 -4.72
CA GLU A 187 -13.69 -2.64 -6.14
C GLU A 187 -12.94 -1.31 -6.33
N VAL A 188 -11.83 -1.14 -5.60
CA VAL A 188 -10.95 0.04 -5.65
C VAL A 188 -9.48 -0.34 -5.87
N GLY A 189 -8.69 0.61 -6.37
CA GLY A 189 -7.26 0.40 -6.62
C GLY A 189 -6.98 -0.34 -7.93
N VAL A 190 -5.78 -0.91 -8.04
CA VAL A 190 -5.30 -1.54 -9.28
C VAL A 190 -5.00 -3.02 -9.05
N PRO A 191 -5.57 -3.94 -9.86
CA PRO A 191 -5.16 -5.34 -9.85
C PRO A 191 -3.68 -5.45 -10.24
N PHE A 192 -2.82 -5.78 -9.28
CA PHE A 192 -1.38 -5.87 -9.47
C PHE A 192 -0.90 -7.25 -9.03
N ALA A 193 -0.55 -8.10 -10.00
CA ALA A 193 -0.01 -9.43 -9.74
C ALA A 193 1.52 -9.37 -9.81
N TRP A 194 2.16 -9.18 -8.67
CA TRP A 194 3.60 -9.40 -8.55
C TRP A 194 3.85 -10.71 -7.85
N VAL A 195 4.46 -11.66 -8.56
CA VAL A 195 4.93 -12.90 -7.96
C VAL A 195 6.10 -12.51 -7.07
N ILE A 196 5.89 -12.54 -5.75
CA ILE A 196 6.99 -12.58 -4.80
C ILE A 196 7.72 -13.88 -5.12
N SER A 197 8.77 -13.83 -5.94
CA SER A 197 9.76 -14.89 -5.94
C SER A 197 10.31 -14.85 -4.52
N LYS A 198 9.81 -15.76 -3.67
CA LYS A 198 10.33 -15.97 -2.31
C LYS A 198 11.82 -15.79 -2.41
N HIS A 199 12.34 -14.71 -1.83
CA HIS A 199 13.76 -14.63 -1.55
C HIS A 199 14.01 -15.65 -0.45
N ALA A 200 14.10 -16.90 -0.90
CA ALA A 200 14.59 -18.05 -0.20
C ALA A 200 16.11 -17.97 -0.22
N HIS A 201 16.67 -16.99 0.49
CA HIS A 201 18.05 -16.98 0.97
C HIS A 201 17.97 -16.32 2.35
N ARG A 202 17.98 -17.14 3.40
CA ARG A 202 19.17 -17.46 4.22
C ARG A 202 19.63 -16.25 5.01
#